data_AF-A0A8J7U7P3-F1
#
_entry.id   AF-A0A8J7U7P3-F1
#
_cell.length_a   1.000
_cell.length_b   1.000
_cell.length_c   1.000
_cell.angle_alpha   90.00
_cell.angle_beta   90.00
_cell.angle_gamma   90.00
#
_symmetry.space_group_name_H-M   'P 1'
#
loop_
_entity.id
_entity.type
_entity.pdbx_description
1 polymer ?
#
loop_
_entity_poly.entity_id
_entity_poly.type
_entity_poly.pdbx_seq_one_letter_code
_entity_poly.pdbx_strand_id
1 'polypeptide(L)'
;MIKYPRTRHLHGSRLQPGDEDLSQVPLTHLVGKTLVLEEKMDGANAGISFDSDGNLLLQSRGHYLTGGYRERHFNLFKTWAAAHQQALWECLGDHHVLYGEWCYAKHTVYYDQLPHYFLEFDILDSRDGRFLDTPSRHAALAGSPVVSVPVLTTLTVDHRTRIDALVQWIGPSTARGDRWRDHLREDAVKAGVDPDQAARETDTSESMEGLYIKVEENGRVVDRLKWVRHDFLTSVLDSGSHWLDRPIIPNRLAEGVDLFQ
;
A
#
# COMPACT_ATOMS: atom_id res chain seq x y z
N MET A 1 11.49 4.17 -15.98
CA MET A 1 10.63 4.08 -14.79
C MET A 1 9.23 4.51 -15.15
N ILE A 2 8.25 3.62 -15.03
CA ILE A 2 6.84 4.01 -15.13
C ILE A 2 6.38 4.36 -13.71
N LYS A 3 5.98 5.61 -13.49
CA LYS A 3 5.49 6.06 -12.18
C LYS A 3 4.09 5.55 -11.95
N TYR A 4 3.80 5.13 -10.72
CA TYR A 4 2.43 4.85 -10.34
C TYR A 4 1.58 6.13 -10.41
N PRO A 5 0.38 6.08 -11.02
CA PRO A 5 -0.49 7.26 -11.12
C PRO A 5 -0.80 7.89 -9.76
N ARG A 6 -1.19 9.17 -9.76
CA ARG A 6 -1.80 9.79 -8.58
C ARG A 6 -3.25 9.33 -8.49
N THR A 7 -3.69 9.00 -7.28
CA THR A 7 -5.05 8.49 -7.02
C THR A 7 -5.93 9.62 -6.51
N ARG A 8 -7.06 9.87 -7.19
CA ARG A 8 -7.99 10.94 -6.81
C ARG A 8 -8.77 10.57 -5.55
N HIS A 9 -9.30 11.58 -4.89
CA HIS A 9 -10.15 11.36 -3.72
C HIS A 9 -11.60 11.14 -4.13
N LEU A 10 -12.32 10.24 -3.46
CA LEU A 10 -13.77 10.20 -3.50
C LEU A 10 -14.33 11.34 -2.61
N HIS A 11 -15.45 11.95 -3.00
CA HIS A 11 -16.11 13.01 -2.21
C HIS A 11 -16.30 12.59 -0.75
N GLY A 12 -15.98 13.51 0.17
CA GLY A 12 -16.03 13.26 1.60
C GLY A 12 -14.78 12.57 2.15
N SER A 13 -13.78 12.27 1.34
CA SER A 13 -12.46 11.87 1.83
C SER A 13 -11.74 13.08 2.44
N ARG A 14 -10.96 12.85 3.51
CA ARG A 14 -9.94 13.82 3.93
C ARG A 14 -8.85 13.92 2.87
N LEU A 15 -8.47 15.14 2.49
CA LEU A 15 -7.33 15.40 1.62
C LEU A 15 -6.03 15.25 2.41
N GLN A 16 -5.03 14.63 1.79
CA GLN A 16 -3.70 14.46 2.38
C GLN A 16 -2.77 15.59 1.89
N PRO A 17 -1.72 15.96 2.66
CA PRO A 17 -0.75 16.95 2.23
C PRO A 17 -0.17 16.61 0.85
N GLY A 18 -0.17 17.57 -0.07
CA GLY A 18 0.29 17.40 -1.45
C GLY A 18 -0.77 16.93 -2.43
N ASP A 19 -2.02 16.70 -1.99
CA ASP A 19 -3.16 16.36 -2.86
C ASP A 19 -4.18 17.50 -2.99
N GLU A 20 -3.81 18.73 -2.62
CA GLU A 20 -4.69 19.90 -2.68
C GLU A 20 -5.11 20.25 -4.11
N ASP A 21 -4.33 19.82 -5.11
CA ASP A 21 -4.60 20.01 -6.53
C ASP A 21 -5.45 18.89 -7.15
N LEU A 22 -5.73 17.80 -6.41
CA LEU A 22 -6.53 16.69 -6.92
C LEU A 22 -8.02 16.98 -6.77
N SER A 23 -8.77 16.81 -7.87
CA SER A 23 -10.22 16.86 -7.81
C SER A 23 -10.78 15.68 -7.01
N GLN A 24 -11.78 15.98 -6.17
CA GLN A 24 -12.60 14.93 -5.59
C GLN A 24 -13.66 14.48 -6.60
N VAL A 25 -13.94 13.19 -6.64
CA VAL A 25 -14.92 12.59 -7.55
C VAL A 25 -16.20 12.27 -6.78
N PRO A 26 -17.39 12.70 -7.24
CA PRO A 26 -18.65 12.32 -6.58
C PRO A 26 -19.00 10.87 -6.90
N LEU A 27 -19.60 10.16 -5.93
CA LEU A 27 -20.04 8.77 -6.10
C LEU A 27 -21.00 8.58 -7.29
N THR A 28 -21.76 9.61 -7.66
CA THR A 28 -22.65 9.59 -8.82
C THR A 28 -21.94 9.34 -10.15
N HIS A 29 -20.64 9.66 -10.28
CA HIS A 29 -19.85 9.35 -11.47
C HIS A 29 -19.52 7.86 -11.59
N LEU A 30 -19.70 7.09 -10.50
CA LEU A 30 -19.41 5.67 -10.44
C LEU A 30 -20.66 4.80 -10.64
N VAL A 31 -21.84 5.39 -10.88
CA VAL A 31 -23.07 4.62 -11.10
C VAL A 31 -22.93 3.69 -12.30
N GLY A 32 -23.33 2.43 -12.13
CA GLY A 32 -23.20 1.36 -13.11
C GLY A 32 -21.82 0.70 -13.13
N LYS A 33 -20.88 1.17 -12.32
CA LYS A 33 -19.52 0.63 -12.24
C LYS A 33 -19.40 -0.41 -11.13
N THR A 34 -18.53 -1.40 -11.33
CA THR A 34 -18.10 -2.34 -10.30
C THR A 34 -16.85 -1.81 -9.61
N LEU A 35 -16.92 -1.74 -8.28
CA LEU A 35 -15.85 -1.29 -7.41
C LEU A 35 -15.25 -2.48 -6.66
N VAL A 36 -13.93 -2.52 -6.58
CA VAL A 36 -13.20 -3.36 -5.62
C VAL A 36 -12.66 -2.44 -4.53
N LEU A 37 -13.01 -2.74 -3.29
CA LEU A 37 -12.54 -2.02 -2.12
C LEU A 37 -11.40 -2.82 -1.48
N GLU A 38 -10.24 -2.19 -1.37
CA GLU A 38 -9.05 -2.73 -0.71
C GLU A 38 -8.72 -1.88 0.52
N GLU A 39 -8.11 -2.50 1.54
CA GLU A 39 -7.55 -1.73 2.65
C GLU A 39 -6.44 -0.81 2.11
N LYS A 40 -6.57 0.49 2.40
CA LYS A 40 -5.46 1.40 2.12
C LYS A 40 -4.39 1.21 3.20
N MET A 41 -3.32 0.52 2.82
CA MET A 41 -2.13 0.35 3.67
C MET A 41 -1.32 1.65 3.75
N ASP A 42 -0.69 1.88 4.88
CA ASP A 42 0.15 3.05 5.17
C ASP A 42 1.63 2.65 5.20
N GLY A 43 2.32 2.89 4.09
CA GLY A 43 3.75 2.64 3.95
C GLY A 43 4.35 3.50 2.85
N ALA A 44 5.36 2.96 2.18
CA ALA A 44 6.01 3.61 1.06
C ALA A 44 5.67 2.90 -0.26
N ASN A 45 5.17 3.64 -1.23
CA ASN A 45 4.99 3.12 -2.58
C ASN A 45 6.32 2.56 -3.14
N ALA A 46 6.26 1.30 -3.57
CA ALA A 46 7.36 0.58 -4.19
C ALA A 46 6.89 -0.12 -5.47
N GLY A 47 7.84 -0.45 -6.35
CA GLY A 47 7.56 -1.22 -7.54
C GLY A 47 8.70 -2.15 -7.95
N ILE A 48 8.32 -3.20 -8.66
CA ILE A 48 9.19 -4.27 -9.18
C ILE A 48 8.90 -4.43 -10.66
N SER A 49 9.94 -4.49 -11.46
CA SER A 49 9.86 -4.76 -12.89
C SER A 49 11.18 -5.37 -13.36
N PHE A 50 11.24 -5.80 -14.60
CA PHE A 50 12.47 -6.23 -15.24
C PHE A 50 12.67 -5.49 -16.56
N ASP A 51 13.94 -5.32 -16.96
CA ASP A 51 14.24 -4.93 -18.34
C ASP A 51 14.24 -6.14 -19.28
N SER A 52 14.45 -5.89 -20.57
CA SER A 52 14.48 -6.91 -21.62
C SER A 52 15.64 -7.91 -21.47
N ASP A 53 16.66 -7.58 -20.69
CA ASP A 53 17.80 -8.45 -20.41
C ASP A 53 17.55 -9.31 -19.14
N GLY A 54 16.39 -9.14 -18.48
CA GLY A 54 16.03 -9.85 -17.26
C GLY A 54 16.65 -9.27 -15.99
N ASN A 55 17.18 -8.04 -16.03
CA ASN A 55 17.70 -7.38 -14.84
C ASN A 55 16.55 -6.88 -13.97
N LEU A 56 16.63 -7.16 -12.68
CA LEU A 56 15.66 -6.70 -11.68
C LEU A 56 15.75 -5.18 -11.50
N LEU A 57 14.63 -4.50 -11.68
CA LEU A 57 14.46 -3.06 -11.48
C LEU A 57 13.51 -2.80 -10.32
N LEU A 58 14.04 -2.21 -9.25
CA LEU A 58 13.27 -1.82 -8.08
C LEU A 58 13.10 -0.30 -8.03
N GLN A 59 11.92 0.18 -7.68
CA GLN A 59 11.62 1.62 -7.63
C GLN A 59 10.88 2.01 -6.37
N SER A 60 11.12 3.23 -5.91
CA SER A 60 10.18 3.98 -5.09
C SER A 60 9.24 4.78 -6.00
N ARG A 61 8.30 5.55 -5.43
CA ARG A 61 7.45 6.47 -6.22
C ARG A 61 8.23 7.43 -7.12
N GLY A 62 9.40 7.90 -6.67
CA GLY A 62 10.11 9.01 -7.29
C GLY A 62 11.27 8.61 -8.20
N HIS A 63 11.91 7.46 -7.94
CA HIS A 63 13.17 7.05 -8.56
C HIS A 63 13.40 5.54 -8.42
N TYR A 64 14.26 4.99 -9.29
CA TYR A 64 14.81 3.64 -9.13
C TYR A 64 15.72 3.55 -7.91
N LEU A 65 15.64 2.44 -7.19
CA LEU A 65 16.42 2.14 -5.99
C LEU A 65 17.77 1.57 -6.41
N THR A 66 18.79 2.43 -6.47
CA THR A 66 20.13 2.10 -7.04
C THR A 66 21.22 1.99 -5.98
N GLY A 67 20.87 2.13 -4.70
CA GLY A 67 21.79 2.05 -3.57
C GLY A 67 21.99 3.39 -2.85
N GLY A 68 22.72 3.32 -1.73
CA GLY A 68 23.08 4.49 -0.93
C GLY A 68 22.27 4.65 0.36
N TYR A 69 22.79 5.50 1.25
CA TYR A 69 22.30 5.64 2.62
C TYR A 69 20.83 6.09 2.72
N ARG A 70 20.36 6.90 1.76
CA ARG A 70 18.98 7.40 1.72
C ARG A 70 17.95 6.31 1.42
N GLU A 71 18.39 5.16 0.92
CA GLU A 71 17.55 4.03 0.57
C GLU A 71 17.52 2.94 1.65
N ARG A 72 18.07 3.21 2.86
CA ARG A 72 18.16 2.23 3.96
C ARG A 72 16.81 1.57 4.31
N HIS A 73 15.71 2.32 4.17
CA HIS A 73 14.34 1.86 4.39
C HIS A 73 13.91 0.76 3.42
N PHE A 74 14.57 0.66 2.26
CA PHE A 74 14.31 -0.33 1.22
C PHE A 74 15.38 -1.43 1.15
N ASN A 75 16.35 -1.48 2.08
CA ASN A 75 17.40 -2.49 2.02
C ASN A 75 16.83 -3.91 2.10
N LEU A 76 15.90 -4.17 3.03
CA LEU A 76 15.24 -5.47 3.14
C LEU A 76 14.40 -5.78 1.90
N PHE A 77 13.72 -4.78 1.31
CA PHE A 77 12.98 -4.94 0.05
C PHE A 77 13.89 -5.40 -1.10
N LYS A 78 15.07 -4.78 -1.23
CA LYS A 78 16.06 -5.17 -2.24
C LYS A 78 16.57 -6.59 -2.02
N THR A 79 16.89 -6.95 -0.77
CA THR A 79 17.35 -8.29 -0.43
C THR A 79 16.27 -9.34 -0.72
N TRP A 80 15.03 -9.07 -0.34
CA TRP A 80 13.89 -9.95 -0.60
C TRP A 80 13.65 -10.14 -2.10
N ALA A 81 13.58 -9.04 -2.87
CA ALA A 81 13.32 -9.12 -4.30
C ALA A 81 14.47 -9.81 -5.07
N ALA A 82 15.72 -9.63 -4.62
CA ALA A 82 16.86 -10.35 -5.19
C ALA A 82 16.81 -11.86 -4.87
N ALA A 83 16.42 -12.24 -3.66
CA ALA A 83 16.28 -13.65 -3.26
C ALA A 83 15.20 -14.36 -4.08
N HIS A 84 14.12 -13.66 -4.40
CA HIS A 84 12.96 -14.17 -5.15
C HIS A 84 12.95 -13.78 -6.63
N GLN A 85 14.10 -13.34 -7.17
CA GLN A 85 14.18 -12.76 -8.51
C GLN A 85 13.63 -13.72 -9.58
N GLN A 86 13.91 -15.02 -9.46
CA GLN A 86 13.42 -16.00 -10.43
C GLN A 86 11.89 -16.11 -10.40
N ALA A 87 11.28 -16.28 -9.22
CA ALA A 87 9.82 -16.37 -9.09
C ALA A 87 9.14 -15.08 -9.57
N LEU A 88 9.73 -13.92 -9.27
CA LEU A 88 9.24 -12.62 -9.75
C LEU A 88 9.34 -12.50 -11.27
N TRP A 89 10.41 -12.98 -11.89
CA TRP A 89 10.56 -13.00 -13.35
C TRP A 89 9.52 -13.90 -14.02
N GLU A 90 9.26 -15.08 -13.46
CA GLU A 90 8.26 -16.03 -13.98
C GLU A 90 6.84 -15.42 -14.00
N CYS A 91 6.50 -14.57 -13.03
CA CYS A 91 5.21 -13.87 -12.97
C CYS A 91 5.16 -12.60 -13.83
N LEU A 92 6.21 -11.79 -13.83
CA LEU A 92 6.18 -10.43 -14.41
C LEU A 92 6.70 -10.38 -15.85
N GLY A 93 7.72 -11.17 -16.17
CA GLY A 93 8.54 -10.97 -17.37
C GLY A 93 9.10 -9.55 -17.46
N ASP A 94 9.36 -9.11 -18.68
CA ASP A 94 9.89 -7.77 -19.02
C ASP A 94 8.82 -6.71 -19.32
N HIS A 95 7.53 -7.08 -19.19
CA HIS A 95 6.42 -6.23 -19.59
C HIS A 95 5.47 -5.85 -18.46
N HIS A 96 5.49 -6.56 -17.33
CA HIS A 96 4.70 -6.14 -16.17
C HIS A 96 5.51 -5.26 -15.21
N VAL A 97 4.85 -4.22 -14.70
CA VAL A 97 5.32 -3.45 -13.54
C VAL A 97 4.39 -3.75 -12.38
N LEU A 98 4.92 -4.40 -11.35
CA LEU A 98 4.27 -4.68 -10.09
C LEU A 98 4.37 -3.45 -9.19
N TYR A 99 3.25 -2.97 -8.66
CA TYR A 99 3.20 -1.91 -7.67
C TYR A 99 2.67 -2.44 -6.35
N GLY A 100 3.26 -1.99 -5.26
CA GLY A 100 2.83 -2.38 -3.93
C GLY A 100 3.21 -1.35 -2.88
N GLU A 101 2.66 -1.56 -1.70
CA GLU A 101 2.97 -0.77 -0.52
C GLU A 101 4.05 -1.49 0.29
N TRP A 102 5.19 -0.80 0.49
CA TRP A 102 6.27 -1.27 1.34
C TRP A 102 6.06 -0.78 2.77
N CYS A 103 5.58 -1.67 3.62
CA CYS A 103 5.17 -1.44 5.00
C CYS A 103 6.23 -1.87 6.02
N TYR A 104 7.52 -1.97 5.66
CA TYR A 104 8.56 -2.36 6.62
C TYR A 104 8.75 -1.32 7.72
N ALA A 105 9.01 -0.07 7.34
CA ALA A 105 9.12 1.02 8.30
C ALA A 105 7.72 1.51 8.67
N LYS A 106 7.44 1.64 9.96
CA LYS A 106 6.24 2.30 10.46
C LYS A 106 6.17 3.73 9.91
N HIS A 107 5.04 4.08 9.28
CA HIS A 107 4.69 5.44 8.89
C HIS A 107 3.82 6.07 9.97
N THR A 108 2.55 6.34 9.70
CA THR A 108 1.55 6.79 10.67
C THR A 108 0.98 5.61 11.45
N VAL A 109 0.72 4.50 10.76
CA VAL A 109 0.16 3.28 11.31
C VAL A 109 1.31 2.35 11.69
N TYR A 110 1.20 1.75 12.87
CA TYR A 110 2.04 0.63 13.30
C TYR A 110 1.26 -0.66 13.13
N TYR A 111 1.79 -1.57 12.32
CA TYR A 111 1.23 -2.89 12.08
C TYR A 111 2.02 -3.95 12.83
N ASP A 112 1.33 -4.89 13.45
CA ASP A 112 1.94 -6.01 14.17
C ASP A 112 1.49 -7.39 13.68
N GLN A 113 0.69 -7.43 12.61
CA GLN A 113 0.20 -8.65 11.98
C GLN A 113 0.27 -8.57 10.44
N LEU A 114 1.31 -7.96 9.88
CA LEU A 114 1.44 -7.90 8.41
C LEU A 114 1.61 -9.30 7.81
N PRO A 115 0.84 -9.67 6.77
CA PRO A 115 1.06 -10.94 6.08
C PRO A 115 2.34 -10.92 5.23
N HIS A 116 2.83 -9.73 4.86
CA HIS A 116 4.11 -9.49 4.23
C HIS A 116 4.47 -8.00 4.35
N TYR A 117 5.75 -7.63 4.20
CA TYR A 117 6.14 -6.21 4.20
C TYR A 117 5.88 -5.50 2.86
N PHE A 118 5.93 -6.21 1.74
CA PHE A 118 5.53 -5.69 0.43
C PHE A 118 4.15 -6.23 0.07
N LEU A 119 3.16 -5.36 0.01
CA LEU A 119 1.78 -5.73 -0.30
C LEU A 119 1.40 -5.19 -1.68
N GLU A 120 1.25 -6.10 -2.64
CA GLU A 120 0.90 -5.75 -4.01
C GLU A 120 -0.50 -5.16 -4.11
N PHE A 121 -0.65 -4.08 -4.85
CA PHE A 121 -1.96 -3.47 -5.11
C PHE A 121 -2.23 -3.15 -6.57
N ASP A 122 -1.28 -3.26 -7.50
CA ASP A 122 -1.59 -3.12 -8.92
C ASP A 122 -0.50 -3.73 -9.80
N ILE A 123 -0.90 -4.25 -10.96
CA ILE A 123 0.02 -4.69 -12.01
C ILE A 123 -0.31 -3.94 -13.29
N LEU A 124 0.68 -3.25 -13.86
CA LEU A 124 0.60 -2.62 -15.17
C LEU A 124 1.21 -3.52 -16.23
N ASP A 125 0.46 -3.81 -17.29
CA ASP A 125 1.02 -4.28 -18.56
C ASP A 125 1.53 -3.06 -19.35
N SER A 126 2.86 -2.96 -19.47
CA SER A 126 3.53 -1.85 -20.15
C SER A 126 3.36 -1.88 -21.67
N ARG A 127 2.92 -2.99 -22.27
CA ARG A 127 2.73 -3.11 -23.73
C ARG A 127 1.56 -2.28 -24.23
N ASP A 128 0.47 -2.24 -23.46
CA ASP A 128 -0.75 -1.53 -23.83
C ASP A 128 -1.24 -0.54 -22.76
N GLY A 129 -0.48 -0.38 -21.68
CA GLY A 129 -0.74 0.61 -20.64
C GLY A 129 -1.91 0.25 -19.71
N ARG A 130 -2.41 -0.99 -19.77
CA ARG A 130 -3.56 -1.43 -18.97
C ARG A 130 -3.12 -2.01 -17.65
N PHE A 131 -3.90 -1.75 -16.63
CA PHE A 131 -3.73 -2.39 -15.34
C PHE A 131 -4.65 -3.59 -15.21
N LEU A 132 -4.11 -4.69 -14.73
CA LEU A 132 -4.85 -5.94 -14.52
C LEU A 132 -5.93 -5.72 -13.45
N ASP A 133 -7.11 -6.30 -13.65
CA ASP A 133 -8.13 -6.37 -12.60
C ASP A 133 -7.70 -7.32 -11.47
N THR A 134 -8.46 -7.29 -10.37
CA THR A 134 -8.15 -8.05 -9.15
C THR A 134 -8.06 -9.57 -9.39
N PRO A 135 -9.00 -10.21 -10.13
CA PRO A 135 -8.84 -11.61 -10.50
C PRO A 135 -7.58 -11.90 -11.32
N SER A 136 -7.25 -11.04 -12.30
CA SER A 136 -6.10 -11.26 -13.19
C SER A 136 -4.76 -11.08 -12.45
N ARG A 137 -4.63 -10.08 -11.57
CA ARG A 137 -3.39 -9.92 -10.76
C ARG A 137 -3.21 -11.08 -9.76
N HIS A 138 -4.28 -11.54 -9.11
CA HIS A 138 -4.20 -12.71 -8.23
C HIS A 138 -3.81 -13.98 -8.99
N ALA A 139 -4.34 -14.17 -10.21
CA ALA A 139 -3.96 -15.29 -11.06
C ALA A 139 -2.49 -15.20 -11.51
N ALA A 140 -2.01 -14.01 -11.87
CA ALA A 140 -0.62 -13.78 -12.29
C ALA A 140 0.40 -14.02 -11.16
N LEU A 141 0.00 -13.80 -9.90
CA LEU A 141 0.85 -13.95 -8.72
C LEU A 141 0.65 -15.28 -7.99
N ALA A 142 -0.23 -16.16 -8.48
CA ALA A 142 -0.54 -17.43 -7.83
C ALA A 142 0.72 -18.30 -7.70
N GLY A 143 1.04 -18.69 -6.46
CA GLY A 143 2.23 -19.50 -6.15
C GLY A 143 3.54 -18.70 -6.07
N SER A 144 3.50 -17.39 -6.30
CA SER A 144 4.64 -16.49 -6.05
C SER A 144 4.75 -16.12 -4.56
N PRO A 145 5.90 -15.57 -4.11
CA PRO A 145 6.07 -15.06 -2.75
C PRO A 145 5.36 -13.70 -2.53
N VAL A 146 4.68 -13.16 -3.54
CA VAL A 146 4.01 -11.86 -3.45
C VAL A 146 2.66 -12.03 -2.78
N VAL A 147 2.42 -11.21 -1.74
CA VAL A 147 1.11 -11.10 -1.09
C VAL A 147 0.45 -9.79 -1.54
N SER A 148 -0.84 -9.86 -1.88
CA SER A 148 -1.63 -8.69 -2.24
C SER A 148 -2.20 -7.96 -1.02
N VAL A 149 -2.51 -6.67 -1.18
CA VAL A 149 -3.31 -5.93 -0.19
C VAL A 149 -4.65 -6.62 0.05
N PRO A 150 -5.21 -6.52 1.27
CA PRO A 150 -6.51 -7.12 1.60
C PRO A 150 -7.63 -6.55 0.73
N VAL A 151 -8.34 -7.43 0.02
CA VAL A 151 -9.61 -7.09 -0.64
C VAL A 151 -10.73 -7.22 0.39
N LEU A 152 -11.39 -6.11 0.69
CA LEU A 152 -12.46 -6.03 1.68
C LEU A 152 -13.80 -6.48 1.08
N THR A 153 -14.12 -5.99 -0.11
CA THR A 153 -15.35 -6.35 -0.82
C THR A 153 -15.33 -5.94 -2.28
N THR A 154 -16.28 -6.48 -3.04
CA THR A 154 -16.63 -6.03 -4.40
C THR A 154 -18.09 -5.64 -4.43
N LEU A 155 -18.42 -4.46 -4.96
CA LEU A 155 -19.79 -3.97 -5.04
C LEU A 155 -20.05 -3.22 -6.35
N THR A 156 -21.30 -3.25 -6.81
CA THR A 156 -21.74 -2.43 -7.95
C THR A 156 -22.49 -1.21 -7.44
N VAL A 157 -22.14 -0.04 -7.96
CA VAL A 157 -22.79 1.22 -7.58
C VAL A 157 -24.06 1.41 -8.41
N ASP A 158 -25.18 1.65 -7.75
CA ASP A 158 -26.44 2.06 -8.38
C ASP A 158 -26.86 3.46 -7.91
N HIS A 159 -27.99 3.97 -8.40
CA HIS A 159 -28.50 5.30 -8.02
C HIS A 159 -28.91 5.43 -6.54
N ARG A 160 -29.10 4.31 -5.84
CA ARG A 160 -29.47 4.25 -4.42
C ARG A 160 -28.24 4.11 -3.53
N THR A 161 -27.11 3.67 -4.07
CA THR A 161 -25.85 3.56 -3.35
C THR A 161 -25.46 4.92 -2.77
N ARG A 162 -25.09 4.90 -1.49
CA ARG A 162 -24.62 6.06 -0.73
C ARG A 162 -23.19 5.80 -0.27
N ILE A 163 -22.49 6.86 0.13
CA ILE A 163 -21.11 6.77 0.58
C ILE A 163 -20.97 5.80 1.77
N ASP A 164 -21.98 5.74 2.64
CA ASP A 164 -22.06 4.83 3.79
C ASP A 164 -21.89 3.35 3.40
N ALA A 165 -22.35 2.96 2.21
CA ALA A 165 -22.20 1.60 1.72
C ALA A 165 -20.73 1.22 1.45
N LEU A 166 -19.87 2.22 1.19
CA LEU A 166 -18.43 2.04 1.02
C LEU A 166 -17.73 2.21 2.37
N VAL A 167 -17.97 3.32 3.08
CA VAL A 167 -17.21 3.64 4.31
C VAL A 167 -17.53 2.72 5.49
N GLN A 168 -18.63 1.96 5.47
CA GLN A 168 -18.88 0.90 6.46
C GLN A 168 -17.81 -0.19 6.46
N TRP A 169 -17.02 -0.33 5.39
CA TRP A 169 -15.90 -1.27 5.30
C TRP A 169 -14.63 -0.74 5.98
N ILE A 170 -14.64 0.51 6.44
CA ILE A 170 -13.56 1.08 7.25
C ILE A 170 -13.78 0.63 8.69
N GLY A 171 -13.21 -0.52 9.00
CA GLY A 171 -13.15 -1.10 10.33
C GLY A 171 -11.71 -1.20 10.84
N PRO A 172 -11.48 -2.03 11.88
CA PRO A 172 -10.13 -2.38 12.32
C PRO A 172 -9.23 -2.80 11.16
N SER A 173 -7.97 -2.36 11.17
CA SER A 173 -7.00 -2.81 10.16
C SER A 173 -6.82 -4.32 10.20
N THR A 174 -6.72 -4.95 9.04
CA THR A 174 -6.46 -6.40 8.92
C THR A 174 -5.05 -6.81 9.35
N ALA A 175 -4.14 -5.85 9.54
CA ALA A 175 -2.75 -6.06 9.93
C ALA A 175 -2.42 -5.51 11.34
N ARG A 176 -3.45 -5.21 12.15
CA ARG A 176 -3.32 -4.83 13.56
C ARG A 176 -4.04 -5.83 14.46
N GLY A 177 -3.33 -6.36 15.45
CA GLY A 177 -3.88 -7.14 16.55
C GLY A 177 -4.12 -6.32 17.81
N ASP A 178 -4.80 -6.91 18.79
CA ASP A 178 -5.19 -6.24 20.04
C ASP A 178 -4.02 -5.68 20.86
N ARG A 179 -2.80 -6.23 20.67
CA ARG A 179 -1.58 -5.82 21.40
C ARG A 179 -0.67 -4.88 20.62
N TRP A 180 -1.13 -4.31 19.51
CA TRP A 180 -0.27 -3.49 18.64
C TRP A 180 0.40 -2.33 19.39
N ARG A 181 -0.27 -1.76 20.41
CA ARG A 181 0.31 -0.68 21.25
C ARG A 181 1.47 -1.14 22.11
N ASP A 182 1.36 -2.32 22.72
CA ASP A 182 2.45 -2.89 23.53
C ASP A 182 3.62 -3.25 22.62
N HIS A 183 3.33 -3.89 21.50
CA HIS A 183 4.33 -4.24 20.48
C HIS A 183 5.04 -3.00 19.92
N LEU A 184 4.33 -1.89 19.67
CA LEU A 184 4.92 -0.62 19.26
C LEU A 184 5.92 -0.12 20.30
N ARG A 185 5.55 -0.13 21.59
CA ARG A 185 6.45 0.34 22.66
C ARG A 185 7.69 -0.53 22.76
N GLU A 186 7.55 -1.85 22.66
CA GLU A 186 8.67 -2.79 22.65
C GLU A 186 9.63 -2.53 21.48
N ASP A 187 9.09 -2.35 20.27
CA ASP A 187 9.92 -2.16 19.08
C ASP A 187 10.49 -0.76 18.97
N ALA A 188 9.84 0.26 19.54
CA ALA A 188 10.42 1.58 19.74
C ALA A 188 11.70 1.49 20.59
N VAL A 189 11.65 0.78 21.73
CA VAL A 189 12.85 0.57 22.58
C VAL A 189 13.97 -0.12 21.80
N LYS A 190 13.65 -1.19 21.06
CA LYS A 190 14.66 -1.92 20.25
C LYS A 190 15.27 -1.04 19.16
N ALA A 191 14.47 -0.13 18.58
CA ALA A 191 14.92 0.83 17.58
C ALA A 191 15.65 2.05 18.17
N GLY A 192 15.77 2.15 19.50
CA GLY A 192 16.38 3.30 20.17
C GLY A 192 15.52 4.57 20.12
N VAL A 193 14.20 4.43 19.99
CA VAL A 193 13.22 5.52 19.99
C VAL A 193 12.49 5.55 21.32
N ASP A 194 12.25 6.74 21.88
CA ASP A 194 11.40 6.91 23.05
C ASP A 194 9.99 6.35 22.78
N PRO A 195 9.50 5.34 23.54
CA PRO A 195 8.18 4.76 23.34
C PRO A 195 7.03 5.77 23.41
N ASP A 196 7.17 6.83 24.22
CA ASP A 196 6.14 7.85 24.34
C ASP A 196 6.16 8.79 23.12
N GLN A 197 7.33 9.07 22.56
CA GLN A 197 7.45 9.73 21.25
C GLN A 197 6.82 8.88 20.15
N ALA A 198 7.18 7.59 20.07
CA ALA A 198 6.65 6.68 19.06
C ALA A 198 5.11 6.63 19.14
N ALA A 199 4.53 6.55 20.34
CA ALA A 199 3.09 6.57 20.54
C ALA A 199 2.42 7.88 20.05
N ARG A 200 3.02 9.05 20.34
CA ARG A 200 2.50 10.35 19.84
C ARG A 200 2.54 10.48 18.33
N GLU A 201 3.53 9.84 17.69
CA GLU A 201 3.68 9.82 16.23
C GLU A 201 2.94 8.65 15.56
N THR A 202 2.07 7.95 16.29
CA THR A 202 1.28 6.84 15.77
C THR A 202 -0.19 7.19 15.76
N ASP A 203 -0.87 6.86 14.67
CA ASP A 203 -2.32 6.89 14.66
C ASP A 203 -2.87 5.82 15.62
N THR A 204 -3.64 6.29 16.62
CA THR A 204 -4.17 5.46 17.70
C THR A 204 -5.57 4.92 17.44
N SER A 205 -6.16 5.18 16.27
CA SER A 205 -7.44 4.57 15.91
C SER A 205 -7.24 3.07 15.70
N GLU A 206 -8.23 2.27 16.07
CA GLU A 206 -8.23 0.86 15.64
C GLU A 206 -8.47 0.75 14.13
N SER A 207 -9.17 1.73 13.56
CA SER A 207 -9.54 1.72 12.15
C SER A 207 -8.34 1.88 11.22
N MET A 208 -8.38 1.15 10.10
CA MET A 208 -7.47 1.35 8.96
C MET A 208 -7.43 2.82 8.49
N GLU A 209 -6.41 3.19 7.71
CA GLU A 209 -6.31 4.55 7.14
C GLU A 209 -7.55 4.91 6.31
N GLY A 210 -8.05 3.94 5.54
CA GLY A 210 -9.21 4.11 4.69
C GLY A 210 -9.24 3.08 3.58
N LEU A 211 -9.85 3.46 2.45
CA LEU A 211 -10.10 2.58 1.32
C LEU A 211 -9.27 2.99 0.11
N TYR A 212 -8.68 1.98 -0.52
CA TYR A 212 -8.27 2.04 -1.91
C TYR A 212 -9.40 1.48 -2.77
N ILE A 213 -9.85 2.24 -3.77
CA ILE A 213 -11.08 1.96 -4.51
C ILE A 213 -10.72 1.83 -5.98
N LYS A 214 -10.81 0.62 -6.53
CA LYS A 214 -10.62 0.38 -7.95
C LYS A 214 -11.95 0.30 -8.66
N VAL A 215 -12.03 0.89 -9.85
CA VAL A 215 -13.10 0.64 -10.81
C VAL A 215 -12.60 -0.39 -11.81
N GLU A 216 -13.23 -1.56 -11.84
CA GLU A 216 -12.81 -2.66 -12.70
C GLU A 216 -13.86 -2.94 -13.78
N GLU A 217 -13.43 -2.97 -15.04
CA GLU A 217 -14.29 -3.22 -16.19
C GLU A 217 -13.57 -4.02 -17.27
N ASN A 218 -14.16 -5.13 -17.72
CA ASN A 218 -13.64 -5.95 -18.82
C ASN A 218 -12.19 -6.42 -18.61
N GLY A 219 -11.86 -6.97 -17.43
CA GLY A 219 -10.53 -7.55 -17.19
C GLY A 219 -9.45 -6.55 -16.74
N ARG A 220 -9.81 -5.29 -16.46
CA ARG A 220 -8.82 -4.23 -16.15
C ARG A 220 -9.32 -3.20 -15.15
N VAL A 221 -8.38 -2.57 -14.44
CA VAL A 221 -8.62 -1.35 -13.65
C VAL A 221 -8.69 -0.15 -14.59
N VAL A 222 -9.84 0.51 -14.64
CA VAL A 222 -10.09 1.68 -15.52
C VAL A 222 -10.04 3.01 -14.78
N ASP A 223 -10.22 3.00 -13.45
CA ASP A 223 -10.13 4.18 -12.60
C ASP A 223 -9.78 3.78 -11.17
N ARG A 224 -9.23 4.72 -10.40
CA ARG A 224 -8.82 4.51 -9.02
C ARG A 224 -9.10 5.73 -8.18
N LEU A 225 -9.66 5.49 -7.02
CA LEU A 225 -9.95 6.50 -6.03
C LEU A 225 -9.43 6.05 -4.67
N LYS A 226 -9.30 7.00 -3.75
CA LYS A 226 -9.07 6.72 -2.34
C LYS A 226 -10.08 7.46 -1.49
N TRP A 227 -10.39 6.87 -0.34
CA TRP A 227 -11.15 7.53 0.71
C TRP A 227 -10.38 7.37 2.02
N VAL A 228 -9.91 8.48 2.58
CA VAL A 228 -9.13 8.54 3.82
C VAL A 228 -10.02 9.11 4.91
N ARG A 229 -10.04 8.47 6.07
CA ARG A 229 -10.89 8.91 7.20
C ARG A 229 -10.46 10.26 7.76
N HIS A 230 -11.43 11.00 8.30
CA HIS A 230 -11.22 12.38 8.75
C HIS A 230 -10.32 12.49 9.96
N ASP A 231 -10.33 11.51 10.85
CA ASP A 231 -9.51 11.45 12.05
C ASP A 231 -8.16 10.78 11.81
N PHE A 232 -7.82 10.38 10.57
CA PHE A 232 -6.52 9.80 10.26
C PHE A 232 -5.44 10.82 10.59
N LEU A 233 -4.54 10.45 11.49
CA LEU A 233 -3.39 11.28 11.78
C LEU A 233 -2.58 11.42 10.49
N THR A 234 -2.44 12.63 9.98
CA THR A 234 -1.47 12.89 8.91
C THR A 234 -0.16 13.14 9.64
N SER A 235 0.58 12.08 9.97
CA SER A 235 1.77 12.15 10.83
C SER A 235 2.99 12.79 10.15
N VAL A 236 2.81 13.92 9.47
CA VAL A 236 3.86 14.88 9.16
C VAL A 236 3.20 16.27 9.18
N LEU A 237 3.26 16.97 10.32
CA LEU A 237 3.34 18.43 10.39
C LEU A 237 3.77 18.94 11.78
N ASP A 238 3.52 18.21 12.89
CA ASP A 238 3.84 18.71 14.25
C ASP A 238 5.23 18.31 14.80
N SER A 239 6.01 17.45 14.13
CA SER A 239 7.35 17.05 14.58
C SER A 239 8.52 17.56 13.73
N GLY A 240 8.26 18.33 12.66
CA GLY A 240 9.30 18.99 11.86
C GLY A 240 10.21 18.08 11.00
N SER A 241 9.95 16.77 10.90
CA SER A 241 10.78 15.83 10.11
C SER A 241 9.94 14.90 9.21
N HIS A 242 10.44 14.69 7.98
CA HIS A 242 9.91 13.71 7.01
C HIS A 242 10.17 12.29 7.57
N TRP A 243 9.28 11.32 7.33
CA TRP A 243 9.41 9.95 7.87
C TRP A 243 10.77 9.28 7.53
N LEU A 244 11.33 9.64 6.37
CA LEU A 244 12.66 9.18 5.91
C LEU A 244 13.80 9.56 6.86
N ASP A 245 13.66 10.67 7.60
CA ASP A 245 14.68 11.19 8.50
C ASP A 245 14.54 10.61 9.93
N ARG A 246 13.43 9.93 10.22
CA ARG A 246 13.20 9.31 11.52
C ARG A 246 13.96 7.98 11.65
N PRO A 247 14.28 7.55 12.89
CA PRO A 247 14.72 6.19 13.14
C PRO A 247 13.66 5.18 12.67
N ILE A 248 14.11 4.03 12.16
CA ILE A 248 13.22 2.99 11.66
C ILE A 248 12.68 2.20 12.84
N ILE A 249 11.36 2.27 13.07
CA ILE A 249 10.64 1.26 13.85
C ILE A 249 10.05 0.28 12.84
N PRO A 250 10.54 -0.97 12.76
CA PRO A 250 9.96 -1.97 11.88
C PRO A 250 8.55 -2.34 12.33
N ASN A 251 7.61 -2.44 11.40
CA ASN A 251 6.36 -3.16 11.65
C ASN A 251 6.66 -4.65 11.89
N ARG A 252 5.74 -5.39 12.51
CA ARG A 252 5.86 -6.85 12.65
C ARG A 252 5.07 -7.57 11.57
N LEU A 253 5.63 -8.70 11.14
CA LEU A 253 4.89 -9.71 10.40
C LEU A 253 4.01 -10.50 11.36
N ALA A 254 2.92 -11.06 10.82
CA ALA A 254 2.11 -12.03 11.54
C ALA A 254 2.94 -13.26 11.93
N GLU A 255 2.50 -13.97 12.98
CA GLU A 255 3.17 -15.18 13.43
C GLU A 255 3.25 -16.23 12.32
N GLY A 256 4.44 -16.81 12.13
CA GLY A 256 4.68 -17.85 11.12
C GLY A 256 4.98 -17.34 9.71
N VAL A 257 4.92 -16.02 9.47
CA VAL A 257 5.32 -15.45 8.17
C VAL A 257 6.84 -15.42 8.05
N ASP A 258 7.36 -16.04 6.99
CA ASP A 258 8.76 -15.98 6.58
C ASP A 258 8.87 -15.30 5.22
N LEU A 259 9.69 -14.26 5.12
CA LEU A 259 9.87 -13.48 3.89
C LEU A 259 10.63 -14.28 2.81
N PHE A 260 11.42 -15.27 3.20
CA PHE A 260 12.37 -15.96 2.32
C PHE A 260 11.98 -17.41 2.01
N GLN A 261 10.77 -17.81 2.38
CA GLN A 261 10.17 -19.07 1.95
C GLN A 261 9.55 -18.98 0.57
#